data_AF-A0A4Q2K4Y8-F1
#
_entry.id   AF-A0A4Q2K4Y8-F1
#
_cell.length_a   1.000
_cell.length_b   1.000
_cell.length_c   1.000
_cell.angle_alpha   90.00
_cell.angle_beta   90.00
_cell.angle_gamma   90.00
#
_symmetry.space_group_name_H-M   'P 1'
#
loop_
_entity.id
_entity.type
_entity.pdbx_description
1 polymer ?
#
loop_
_entity_poly.entity_id
_entity_poly.type
_entity_poly.pdbx_seq_one_letter_code
_entity_poly.pdbx_strand_id
1 'polypeptide(L)' 'MKIKPCPFCGGKAWAYSGSTYHFESGFGWICACKACDAQGEIGKTKAEAIKNLNRRDGKE' A
#
# COMPACT_ATOMS: atom_id res chain seq x y z
N MET A 1 -0.09 -7.34 -11.32
CA MET A 1 -1.05 -6.32 -10.83
C MET A 1 -0.35 -4.96 -10.80
N LYS A 2 -0.96 -3.90 -11.32
CA LYS A 2 -0.37 -2.54 -11.32
C LYS A 2 -0.92 -1.73 -10.15
N ILE A 3 -0.08 -0.89 -9.54
CA ILE A 3 -0.52 0.04 -8.49
C ILE A 3 -1.29 1.19 -9.16
N LYS A 4 -2.51 1.46 -8.67
CA LYS A 4 -3.28 2.62 -9.12
C LYS A 4 -2.71 3.91 -8.50
N PRO A 5 -3.08 5.09 -9.02
CA PRO A 5 -2.89 6.34 -8.29
C PRO A 5 -3.47 6.26 -6.88
N CYS A 6 -2.98 7.10 -5.98
CA CYS A 6 -3.46 7.15 -4.62
C CYS A 6 -4.95 7.47 -4.60
N PRO A 7 -5.78 6.67 -3.92
CA PRO A 7 -7.23 6.86 -3.90
C PRO A 7 -7.67 8.12 -3.16
N PHE A 8 -6.78 8.74 -2.38
CA PHE A 8 -7.10 9.93 -1.59
C PHE A 8 -6.76 11.25 -2.29
N CYS A 9 -5.67 11.28 -3.07
CA CYS A 9 -5.16 12.52 -3.66
C CYS A 9 -4.85 12.41 -5.16
N GLY A 10 -5.03 11.23 -5.77
CA GLY A 10 -4.62 10.95 -7.15
C GLY A 10 -3.10 10.92 -7.39
N GLY A 11 -2.30 11.12 -6.34
CA GLY A 11 -0.84 11.15 -6.42
C GLY A 11 -0.21 9.80 -6.72
N LYS A 12 1.09 9.79 -7.03
CA LYS A 12 1.82 8.55 -7.30
C LYS A 12 1.95 7.71 -6.03
N ALA A 13 1.46 6.47 -6.11
CA ALA A 13 1.65 5.47 -5.07
C ALA A 13 2.85 4.57 -5.39
N TRP A 14 3.50 4.05 -4.35
CA TRP A 14 4.55 3.06 -4.45
C TRP A 14 4.29 1.88 -3.51
N ALA A 15 4.96 0.76 -3.78
CA ALA A 15 4.96 -0.41 -2.93
C ALA A 15 6.40 -0.68 -2.48
N TYR A 16 6.61 -0.90 -1.19
CA TYR A 16 7.91 -1.29 -0.65
C TYR A 16 7.77 -2.47 0.31
N SER A 17 8.84 -3.24 0.43
CA SER A 17 8.95 -4.36 1.35
C SER A 17 9.99 -4.07 2.42
N GLY A 18 9.82 -4.68 3.59
CA GLY A 18 10.86 -4.64 4.61
C GLY A 18 10.61 -5.64 5.71
N SER A 19 11.52 -5.61 6.68
CA SER A 19 11.43 -6.31 7.95
C SER A 19 11.49 -5.27 9.06
N THR A 20 10.33 -4.84 9.54
CA THR A 20 10.18 -3.91 10.66
C THR A 20 9.16 -4.47 11.62
N TYR A 21 9.13 -3.95 12.85
CA TYR A 21 8.18 -4.33 13.90
C TYR A 21 6.72 -4.12 13.49
N HIS A 22 6.46 -3.31 12.46
CA HIS A 22 5.12 -3.15 11.88
C HIS A 22 4.64 -4.38 11.10
N PHE A 23 5.52 -5.31 10.73
CA PHE A 23 5.13 -6.55 10.04
C PHE A 23 5.02 -7.70 11.05
N GLU A 24 3.81 -8.16 11.37
CA GLU A 24 3.57 -9.23 12.35
C GLU A 24 4.38 -10.51 12.08
N SER A 25 4.68 -10.81 10.82
CA SER A 25 5.49 -11.98 10.42
C SER A 25 6.98 -11.70 10.26
N GLY A 26 7.47 -10.53 10.68
CA GLY A 26 8.86 -10.10 10.55
C GLY A 26 9.24 -9.63 9.14
N PHE A 27 8.44 -9.91 8.12
CA PHE A 27 8.58 -9.38 6.75
C PHE A 27 7.21 -9.11 6.13
N GLY A 28 7.09 -8.00 5.39
CA GLY A 28 5.84 -7.66 4.73
C GLY A 28 6.01 -6.60 3.65
N TRP A 29 4.90 -6.34 2.96
CA TRP A 29 4.77 -5.33 1.92
C TRP A 29 3.74 -4.30 2.35
N ILE A 30 4.02 -3.03 2.06
CA ILE A 30 3.07 -1.93 2.26
C ILE A 30 3.08 -1.03 1.02
N CYS A 31 1.93 -0.43 0.75
CA CYS A 31 1.80 0.55 -0.30
C CYS A 31 1.48 1.91 0.31
N ALA A 32 2.16 2.96 -0.15
CA ALA A 32 1.98 4.31 0.37
C ALA A 32 2.03 5.34 -0.75
N CYS A 33 1.41 6.51 -0.52
CA CYS A 33 1.49 7.65 -1.43
C CYS A 33 2.53 8.65 -0.94
N LYS A 34 3.45 9.08 -1.82
CA LYS A 34 4.44 10.11 -1.47
C LYS A 34 3.81 11.49 -1.23
N ALA A 35 2.67 11.78 -1.85
CA ALA A 35 2.07 13.11 -1.84
C ALA A 35 1.27 13.41 -0.57
N CYS A 36 0.52 12.43 -0.05
CA CYS A 36 -0.35 12.60 1.12
C CYS A 36 -0.02 11.64 2.27
N ASP A 37 1.06 10.87 2.15
CA ASP A 37 1.47 9.82 3.08
C ASP A 37 0.41 8.74 3.37
N ALA A 38 -0.68 8.68 2.59
CA ALA A 38 -1.71 7.67 2.81
C ALA A 38 -1.14 6.27 2.59
N GLN A 39 -1.28 5.42 3.60
CA GLN A 39 -0.76 4.05 3.62
C GLN A 39 -1.90 3.04 3.53
N GLY A 40 -1.70 2.01 2.71
CA GLY A 40 -2.57 0.84 2.62
C GLY A 40 -2.24 -0.19 3.71
N GLU A 41 -3.11 -1.17 3.88
CA GLU A 41 -2.88 -2.27 4.80
C GLU A 41 -1.71 -3.15 4.34
N ILE A 42 -0.99 -3.68 5.33
CA ILE A 42 0.15 -4.57 5.13
C ILE A 42 -0.30 -5.86 4.45
N GLY A 43 0.38 -6.25 3.39
CA GLY A 43 0.21 -7.54 2.72
C GLY A 43 1.43 -8.43 2.93
N LYS A 44 1.25 -9.75 2.86
CA LYS A 44 2.39 -10.70 2.88
C LYS A 44 3.14 -10.68 1.57
N THR A 45 2.47 -10.29 0.49
CA THR A 45 3.06 -10.13 -0.85
C THR A 45 2.86 -8.71 -1.40
N LYS A 46 3.70 -8.32 -2.37
CA LYS A 46 3.53 -7.05 -3.11
C LYS A 46 2.15 -6.92 -3.73
N ALA A 47 1.61 -8.01 -4.26
CA ALA A 47 0.30 -8.03 -4.90
C ALA A 47 -0.83 -7.75 -3.90
N GLU A 48 -0.75 -8.33 -2.70
CA GLU A 48 -1.72 -8.06 -1.62
C GLU A 48 -1.66 -6.60 -1.17
N ALA A 49 -0.46 -6.04 -0.93
CA ALA A 49 -0.33 -4.64 -0.54
C ALA A 49 -0.91 -3.69 -1.61
N ILE A 50 -0.69 -3.99 -2.89
CA ILE A 50 -1.27 -3.23 -4.01
C ILE A 50 -2.80 -3.38 -4.03
N LYS A 51 -3.32 -4.59 -3.80
CA LYS A 51 -4.77 -4.85 -3.73
C LYS A 51 -5.41 -4.08 -2.59
N ASN A 52 -4.76 -4.03 -1.43
CA ASN A 52 -5.24 -3.31 -0.24
C ASN A 52 -5.31 -1.80 -0.49
N LEU A 53 -4.27 -1.21 -1.10
CA LEU A 53 -4.31 0.20 -1.47
C LEU A 53 -5.39 0.47 -2.53
N ASN A 54 -5.42 -0.32 -3.61
CA ASN A 54 -6.37 -0.15 -4.70
C ASN A 54 -7.83 -0.38 -4.27
N ARG A 55 -8.10 -1.13 -3.19
CA ARG A 55 -9.45 -1.33 -2.64
C ARG A 55 -10.00 -0.06 -1.97
N ARG A 56 -9.14 0.87 -1.57
CA ARG A 56 -9.56 2.15 -1.00
C ARG A 56 -10.02 3.16 -2.06
N ASP A 57 -9.77 2.89 -3.33
CA ASP A 57 -10.21 3.65 -4.52
C ASP A 57 -11.73 3.61 -4.78
N GLY A 58 -12.54 3.30 -3.77
CA GLY A 58 -13.98 3.13 -3.90
C GLY A 58 -14.72 3.04 -2.57
N LYS A 59 -14.15 3.59 -1.49
CA LYS A 59 -14.89 3.83 -0.25
C LYS A 59 -15.10 5.34 -0.10
N GLU A 60 -16.20 5.79 -0.68
CA GLU A 60 -16.96 6.95 -0.19
C GLU A 60 -17.52 6.66 1.21
#